data_AF-E9I2E7-F1
#
_entry.id   AF-E9I2E7-F1
#
_cell.length_a   1.000
_cell.length_b   1.000
_cell.length_c   1.000
_cell.angle_alpha   90.00
_cell.angle_beta   90.00
_cell.angle_gamma   90.00
#
_symmetry.space_group_name_H-M   'P 1'
#
loop_
_entity.id
_entity.type
_entity.pdbx_description
1 polymer ?
#
loop_
_entity_poly.entity_id
_entity_poly.type
_entity_poly.pdbx_seq_one_letter_code
_entity_poly.pdbx_strand_id
1 'polypeptide(L)'
;MADLLTNATTSAAGTGASHSGPCTVFVRGTIASGATVTIEVADEDVSASYVKADESIMRESRFAAKGCCALNAYGTYYWYERYGGDDAVKLCKCGAIVGRRCEKCYPQKHDRTTKQRGYDNKHRVASERYRVEHPLCERCVMIGGVEQANVTEHMHHIVKVSDAEQLRMRSDNWLGVCVDCHETLENDVAQGMKVKQWSLANYEQ
;
A
#
# COMPACT_ATOMS: atom_id res chain seq x y z
N MET A 1 -8.87 -6.11 -39.52
CA MET A 1 -8.71 -4.64 -39.60
C MET A 1 -8.56 -4.14 -38.19
N ALA A 2 -7.62 -3.22 -37.92
CA ALA A 2 -7.46 -2.65 -36.58
C ALA A 2 -8.58 -1.63 -36.32
N ASP A 3 -9.36 -1.83 -35.26
CA ASP A 3 -10.24 -0.80 -34.75
C ASP A 3 -9.42 0.17 -33.89
N LEU A 4 -8.88 1.20 -34.55
CA LEU A 4 -8.31 2.35 -33.86
C LEU A 4 -9.45 3.06 -33.11
N LEU A 5 -9.43 3.05 -31.77
CA LEU A 5 -10.29 3.97 -31.02
C LEU A 5 -9.98 5.39 -31.46
N THR A 6 -11.02 6.08 -31.90
CA THR A 6 -10.99 7.48 -32.26
C THR A 6 -12.03 8.15 -31.39
N ASN A 7 -11.66 9.26 -30.72
CA ASN A 7 -12.56 10.04 -29.88
C ASN A 7 -13.23 9.24 -28.74
N ALA A 8 -12.51 8.31 -28.10
CA ALA A 8 -13.02 7.69 -26.88
C ALA A 8 -13.22 8.77 -25.81
N THR A 9 -14.33 8.70 -25.07
CA THR A 9 -14.65 9.61 -23.95
C THR A 9 -14.89 8.86 -22.65
N THR A 10 -14.80 7.53 -22.70
CA THR A 10 -14.95 6.58 -21.59
C THR A 10 -13.97 5.45 -21.80
N SER A 11 -13.72 4.65 -20.76
CA SER A 11 -12.85 3.48 -20.86
C SER A 11 -13.31 2.55 -21.99
N ALA A 12 -12.42 2.33 -22.95
CA ALA A 12 -12.69 1.56 -24.17
C ALA A 12 -11.45 0.75 -24.54
N ALA A 13 -11.66 -0.39 -25.22
CA ALA A 13 -10.61 -1.24 -25.75
C ALA A 13 -10.69 -1.26 -27.28
N GLY A 14 -9.60 -0.92 -27.95
CA GLY A 14 -9.46 -1.01 -29.40
C GLY A 14 -8.66 -2.24 -29.79
N THR A 15 -8.96 -2.82 -30.96
CA THR A 15 -8.14 -3.90 -31.52
C THR A 15 -7.03 -3.32 -32.38
N GLY A 16 -5.78 -3.58 -32.04
CA GLY A 16 -4.64 -3.26 -32.89
C GLY A 16 -4.55 -4.21 -34.08
N ALA A 17 -3.68 -3.87 -35.04
CA ALA A 17 -3.40 -4.77 -36.16
C ALA A 17 -2.48 -5.91 -35.72
N SER A 18 -2.72 -7.12 -36.23
CA SER A 18 -1.78 -8.23 -36.13
C SER A 18 -0.56 -7.93 -37.00
N HIS A 19 0.63 -7.91 -36.40
CA HIS A 19 1.88 -7.62 -37.11
C HIS A 19 2.89 -8.76 -36.96
N SER A 20 3.46 -9.21 -38.07
CA SER A 20 4.58 -10.15 -38.12
C SER A 20 5.91 -9.39 -38.15
N GLY A 21 6.34 -8.82 -37.02
CA GLY A 21 7.60 -8.10 -36.91
C GLY A 21 7.69 -7.19 -35.68
N PRO A 22 8.90 -6.74 -35.30
CA PRO A 22 9.03 -5.58 -34.43
C PRO A 22 8.30 -4.41 -35.07
N CYS A 23 7.42 -3.77 -34.30
CA CYS A 23 6.58 -2.70 -34.78
C CYS A 23 6.65 -1.49 -33.86
N THR A 24 6.48 -0.31 -34.45
CA THR A 24 6.40 0.94 -33.69
C THR A 24 4.93 1.35 -33.64
N VAL A 25 4.36 1.39 -32.44
CA VAL A 25 3.01 1.90 -32.24
C VAL A 25 3.07 3.39 -31.94
N PHE A 26 2.33 4.17 -32.72
CA PHE A 26 2.22 5.60 -32.53
C PHE A 26 0.89 5.93 -31.85
N VAL A 27 0.95 6.48 -30.64
CA VAL A 27 -0.22 7.07 -30.00
C VAL A 27 -0.36 8.51 -30.51
N ARG A 28 -1.38 8.78 -31.33
CA ARG A 28 -1.63 10.10 -31.94
C ARG A 28 -2.99 10.61 -31.48
N GLY A 29 -3.04 11.84 -30.98
CA GLY A 29 -4.28 12.48 -30.52
C GLY A 29 -4.06 13.35 -29.29
N THR A 30 -5.14 13.90 -28.76
CA THR A 30 -5.14 14.62 -27.48
C THR A 30 -5.52 13.61 -26.39
N ILE A 31 -4.56 13.25 -25.54
CA ILE A 31 -4.83 12.42 -24.36
C ILE A 31 -5.39 13.35 -23.29
N ALA A 32 -6.61 13.08 -22.81
CA ALA A 32 -7.24 13.84 -21.74
C ALA A 32 -6.36 13.79 -20.47
N SER A 33 -6.34 14.87 -19.69
CA SER A 33 -5.55 14.92 -18.47
C SER A 33 -5.94 13.77 -17.52
N GLY A 34 -4.98 12.93 -17.15
CA GLY A 34 -5.21 11.77 -16.29
C GLY A 34 -5.65 10.49 -17.00
N ALA A 35 -5.82 10.51 -18.33
CA ALA A 35 -5.97 9.29 -19.11
C ALA A 35 -4.63 8.55 -19.22
N THR A 36 -4.67 7.24 -19.01
CA THR A 36 -3.51 6.35 -19.20
C THR A 36 -3.79 5.46 -20.41
N VAL A 37 -2.88 5.45 -21.38
CA VAL A 37 -2.90 4.47 -22.47
C VAL A 37 -1.96 3.34 -22.09
N THR A 38 -2.48 2.11 -22.07
CA THR A 38 -1.68 0.89 -21.93
C THR A 38 -1.70 0.14 -23.24
N ILE A 39 -0.57 -0.42 -23.67
CA ILE A 39 -0.49 -1.35 -24.81
C ILE A 39 -0.19 -2.74 -24.26
N GLU A 40 -1.03 -3.71 -24.59
CA GLU A 40 -0.93 -5.12 -24.16
C GLU A 40 -0.87 -6.04 -25.39
N VAL A 41 -0.28 -7.23 -25.24
CA VAL A 41 -0.27 -8.27 -26.29
C VAL A 41 -1.36 -9.28 -25.99
N ALA A 42 -2.13 -9.68 -27.00
CA ALA A 42 -3.12 -10.75 -26.91
C ALA A 42 -2.43 -12.09 -26.59
N ASP A 43 -2.84 -12.75 -25.51
CA ASP A 43 -2.36 -14.08 -25.11
C ASP A 43 -3.10 -15.22 -25.86
N GLU A 44 -4.13 -14.89 -26.64
CA GLU A 44 -5.06 -15.88 -27.22
C GLU A 44 -4.54 -16.58 -28.49
N ASP A 45 -3.35 -16.22 -28.98
CA ASP A 45 -2.68 -16.96 -30.05
C ASP A 45 -1.54 -17.82 -29.46
N VAL A 46 -1.95 -18.90 -28.79
CA VAL A 46 -1.10 -19.94 -28.16
C VAL A 46 -0.08 -20.61 -29.10
N SER A 47 -0.02 -20.21 -30.38
CA SER A 47 0.93 -20.72 -31.37
C SER A 47 2.22 -19.90 -31.47
N ALA A 48 2.28 -18.70 -30.90
CA ALA A 48 3.46 -17.85 -30.98
C ALA A 48 4.00 -17.53 -29.58
N SER A 49 5.17 -18.07 -29.29
CA SER A 49 5.95 -17.74 -28.10
C SER A 49 6.42 -16.28 -28.18
N TYR A 50 5.59 -15.36 -27.70
CA TYR A 50 5.89 -13.93 -27.67
C TYR A 50 6.81 -13.58 -26.50
N VAL A 51 8.01 -14.13 -26.56
CA VAL A 51 9.11 -13.81 -25.66
C VAL A 51 9.88 -12.66 -26.32
N LYS A 52 10.17 -11.58 -25.58
CA LYS A 52 11.19 -10.63 -26.05
C LYS A 52 12.46 -11.42 -26.36
N ALA A 53 13.26 -10.98 -27.33
CA ALA A 53 14.54 -11.65 -27.62
C ALA A 53 15.48 -11.77 -26.38
N ASP A 54 15.20 -11.00 -25.31
CA ASP A 54 15.92 -10.99 -24.04
C ASP A 54 15.21 -11.72 -22.88
N GLU A 55 14.11 -12.45 -23.14
CA GLU A 55 13.30 -13.20 -22.16
C GLU A 55 12.71 -12.37 -21.01
N SER A 56 12.77 -11.04 -21.07
CA SER A 56 12.20 -10.19 -20.03
C SER A 56 10.68 -10.09 -20.12
N ILE A 57 10.02 -10.02 -18.96
CA ILE A 57 8.58 -9.77 -18.86
C ILE A 57 8.26 -8.45 -19.61
N MET A 58 7.36 -8.52 -20.59
CA MET A 58 6.83 -7.35 -21.29
C MET A 58 6.14 -6.43 -20.28
N ARG A 59 6.70 -5.23 -20.06
CA ARG A 59 6.15 -4.26 -19.10
C ARG A 59 5.14 -3.37 -19.80
N GLU A 60 4.00 -3.15 -19.15
CA GLU A 60 3.01 -2.14 -19.54
C GLU A 60 3.68 -0.80 -19.85
N SER A 61 3.48 -0.29 -21.07
CA SER A 61 3.89 1.07 -21.42
C SER A 61 2.77 2.03 -21.07
N ARG A 62 3.05 3.02 -20.21
CA ARG A 62 2.08 4.03 -19.77
C ARG A 62 2.48 5.41 -20.31
N PHE A 63 1.53 6.07 -20.96
CA PHE A 63 1.75 7.42 -21.50
C PHE A 63 0.88 8.43 -20.75
N ALA A 64 1.52 9.43 -20.13
CA ALA A 64 0.86 10.57 -19.48
C ALA A 64 0.80 11.83 -20.38
N ALA A 65 1.45 11.78 -21.54
CA ALA A 65 1.49 12.81 -22.57
C ALA A 65 1.76 12.16 -23.94
N LYS A 66 1.67 12.95 -25.03
CA LYS A 66 2.01 12.46 -26.38
C LYS A 66 3.40 11.82 -26.38
N GLY A 67 3.52 10.63 -26.95
CA GLY A 67 4.77 9.89 -26.97
C GLY A 67 4.71 8.68 -27.91
N CYS A 68 5.84 7.99 -28.03
CA CYS A 68 5.94 6.71 -28.73
C CYS A 68 6.73 5.73 -27.86
N CYS A 69 6.46 4.43 -28.01
CA CYS A 69 7.34 3.37 -27.54
C CYS A 69 7.60 2.37 -28.68
N ALA A 70 8.77 1.76 -28.68
CA ALA A 70 9.10 0.67 -29.58
C ALA A 70 8.64 -0.65 -28.94
N LEU A 71 7.87 -1.45 -29.67
CA LEU A 71 7.47 -2.78 -29.25
C LEU A 71 8.34 -3.80 -29.98
N ASN A 72 9.37 -4.28 -29.27
CA ASN A 72 10.33 -5.25 -29.78
C ASN A 72 9.86 -6.69 -29.57
N ALA A 73 8.61 -6.96 -29.91
CA ALA A 73 8.01 -8.30 -29.84
C ALA A 73 7.05 -8.50 -31.01
N TYR A 74 6.73 -9.76 -31.29
CA TYR A 74 5.64 -10.12 -32.20
C TYR A 74 4.33 -10.14 -31.40
N GLY A 75 3.17 -9.94 -32.06
CA GLY A 75 1.88 -10.08 -31.39
C GLY A 75 0.73 -9.25 -31.98
N THR A 76 -0.48 -9.54 -31.52
CA THR A 76 -1.64 -8.66 -31.66
C THR A 76 -1.68 -7.75 -30.45
N TYR A 77 -1.81 -6.44 -30.66
CA TYR A 77 -1.77 -5.47 -29.58
C TYR A 77 -3.15 -4.90 -29.28
N TYR A 78 -3.50 -4.78 -28.01
CA TYR A 78 -4.65 -4.00 -27.57
C TYR A 78 -4.18 -2.73 -26.91
N TRP A 79 -5.00 -1.70 -27.02
CA TRP A 79 -4.81 -0.51 -26.22
C TRP A 79 -6.12 -0.14 -25.56
N TYR A 80 -6.02 0.24 -24.28
CA TYR A 80 -7.14 0.81 -23.55
C TYR A 80 -6.74 2.15 -22.96
N GLU A 81 -7.66 3.09 -23.06
CA GLU A 81 -7.60 4.35 -22.31
C GLU A 81 -8.31 4.15 -20.98
N ARG A 82 -7.55 4.25 -19.88
CA ARG A 82 -8.14 4.30 -18.54
C ARG A 82 -8.27 5.77 -18.14
N TYR A 83 -9.51 6.26 -18.10
CA TYR A 83 -9.80 7.59 -17.59
C TYR A 83 -9.64 7.54 -16.06
N GLY A 84 -8.57 8.13 -15.52
CA GLY A 84 -8.37 8.23 -14.07
C GLY A 84 -9.33 9.24 -13.45
N GLY A 85 -10.63 8.92 -13.39
CA GLY A 85 -11.64 9.89 -12.96
C GLY A 85 -13.06 9.37 -12.80
N ASP A 86 -13.35 8.10 -13.08
CA ASP A 86 -14.61 7.50 -12.73
C ASP A 86 -14.66 7.15 -11.24
N ASP A 87 -15.62 7.79 -10.59
CA ASP A 87 -15.95 7.68 -9.18
C ASP A 87 -16.34 6.26 -8.79
N ALA A 88 -15.36 5.38 -8.63
CA ALA A 88 -15.54 4.10 -7.95
C ALA A 88 -15.94 4.38 -6.50
N VAL A 89 -17.24 4.56 -6.32
CA VAL A 89 -17.87 4.75 -5.01
C VAL A 89 -17.60 3.49 -4.21
N LYS A 90 -16.78 3.65 -3.17
CA LYS A 90 -16.41 2.59 -2.25
C LYS A 90 -17.10 2.81 -0.92
N LEU A 91 -17.39 1.72 -0.21
CA LEU A 91 -17.78 1.83 1.18
C LEU A 91 -16.56 2.23 2.03
N CYS A 92 -16.71 3.30 2.80
CA CYS A 92 -15.78 3.65 3.86
C CYS A 92 -16.03 2.77 5.10
N LYS A 93 -15.01 2.62 5.97
CA LYS A 93 -15.12 1.91 7.25
C LYS A 93 -16.23 2.41 8.19
N CYS A 94 -16.72 3.63 7.98
CA CYS A 94 -17.86 4.19 8.72
C CYS A 94 -19.23 3.91 8.08
N GLY A 95 -19.28 3.18 6.96
CA GLY A 95 -20.50 2.87 6.22
C GLY A 95 -20.88 3.89 5.15
N ALA A 96 -20.19 5.03 5.05
CA ALA A 96 -20.48 6.03 4.02
C ALA A 96 -20.01 5.56 2.62
N ILE A 97 -20.85 5.78 1.61
CA ILE A 97 -20.47 5.65 0.21
C ILE A 97 -19.64 6.87 -0.18
N VAL A 98 -18.39 6.68 -0.60
CA VAL A 98 -17.46 7.78 -0.90
C VAL A 98 -16.78 7.56 -2.23
N GLY A 99 -16.51 8.63 -2.98
CA GLY A 99 -15.68 8.57 -4.19
C GLY A 99 -14.22 8.27 -3.83
N ARG A 100 -13.36 9.30 -3.77
CA ARG A 100 -11.94 9.07 -3.39
C ARG A 100 -11.74 8.80 -1.89
N ARG A 101 -12.41 9.55 -1.02
CA ARG A 101 -12.00 9.70 0.38
C ARG A 101 -13.15 10.21 1.25
N CYS A 102 -13.32 9.64 2.44
CA CYS A 102 -14.31 10.10 3.42
C CYS A 102 -13.77 11.29 4.19
N GLU A 103 -14.41 12.46 4.14
CA GLU A 103 -13.97 13.65 4.89
C GLU A 103 -13.95 13.43 6.41
N LYS A 104 -14.85 12.57 6.92
CA LYS A 104 -14.94 12.23 8.34
C LYS A 104 -13.87 11.23 8.79
N CYS A 105 -13.55 10.24 7.96
CA CYS A 105 -12.66 9.13 8.34
C CYS A 105 -11.25 9.24 7.77
N TYR A 106 -11.05 10.14 6.80
CA TYR A 106 -9.71 10.49 6.39
C TYR A 106 -9.10 11.36 7.47
N PRO A 107 -7.90 11.01 7.97
CA PRO A 107 -7.26 11.80 9.01
C PRO A 107 -7.11 13.22 8.48
N GLN A 108 -7.71 14.17 9.20
CA GLN A 108 -7.46 15.57 8.96
C GLN A 108 -5.95 15.79 9.01
N LYS A 109 -5.45 16.63 8.11
CA LYS A 109 -4.04 16.97 7.99
C LYS A 109 -3.54 17.31 9.41
N HIS A 110 -2.64 16.50 9.96
CA HIS A 110 -2.07 16.82 11.25
C HIS A 110 -1.31 18.15 11.10
N ASP A 111 -1.70 19.16 11.87
CA ASP A 111 -1.05 20.48 11.88
C ASP A 111 0.42 20.42 12.35
N ARG A 112 0.87 19.23 12.77
CA ARG A 112 2.22 18.94 13.25
C ARG A 112 2.90 17.93 12.33
N THR A 113 4.09 18.27 11.84
CA THR A 113 5.03 17.33 11.20
C THR A 113 5.31 16.12 12.12
N THR A 114 5.77 15.00 11.57
CA THR A 114 6.20 13.80 12.35
C THR A 114 7.18 14.16 13.48
N LYS A 115 8.10 15.10 13.23
CA LYS A 115 9.01 15.66 14.23
C LYS A 115 8.29 16.48 15.31
N GLN A 116 7.34 17.33 14.93
CA GLN A 116 6.52 18.11 15.87
C GLN A 116 5.52 17.24 16.66
N ARG A 117 5.23 16.02 16.18
CA ARG A 117 4.46 15.00 16.91
C ARG A 117 5.31 14.18 17.88
N GLY A 118 6.61 14.48 17.98
CA GLY A 118 7.52 13.80 18.89
C GLY A 118 8.09 12.48 18.38
N TYR A 119 7.89 12.11 17.11
CA TYR A 119 8.59 10.97 16.51
C TYR A 119 9.96 11.44 16.00
N ASP A 120 10.85 11.76 16.94
CA ASP A 120 12.22 12.18 16.67
C ASP A 120 13.21 11.01 16.76
N ASN A 121 14.50 11.28 16.55
CA ASN A 121 15.55 10.25 16.62
C ASN A 121 15.57 9.58 18.01
N LYS A 122 15.24 10.31 19.09
CA LYS A 122 15.19 9.74 20.45
C LYS A 122 14.10 8.70 20.58
N HIS A 123 12.91 8.98 20.02
CA HIS A 123 11.81 8.01 20.00
C HIS A 123 12.19 6.75 19.20
N ARG A 124 12.80 6.92 18.03
CA ARG A 124 13.27 5.79 17.22
C ARG A 124 14.27 4.92 17.97
N VAL A 125 15.30 5.52 18.57
CA VAL A 125 16.34 4.81 19.34
C VAL A 125 15.74 4.11 20.56
N ALA A 126 14.84 4.78 21.30
CA ALA A 126 14.17 4.16 22.43
C ALA A 126 13.28 2.98 22.00
N SER A 127 12.58 3.12 20.87
CA SER A 127 11.74 2.07 20.31
C SER A 127 12.54 0.86 19.84
N GLU A 128 13.68 1.09 19.17
CA GLU A 128 14.60 0.02 18.78
C GLU A 128 15.16 -0.70 20.00
N ARG A 129 15.63 0.06 21.00
CA ARG A 129 16.13 -0.50 22.26
C ARG A 129 15.06 -1.33 22.97
N TYR A 130 13.85 -0.82 23.11
CA TYR A 130 12.76 -1.52 23.78
C TYR A 130 12.42 -2.84 23.07
N ARG A 131 12.40 -2.88 21.73
CA ARG A 131 12.17 -4.13 20.99
C ARG A 131 13.29 -5.16 21.16
N VAL A 132 14.52 -4.72 21.39
CA VAL A 132 15.65 -5.63 21.69
C VAL A 132 15.55 -6.17 23.11
N GLU A 133 15.17 -5.34 24.07
CA GLU A 133 14.97 -5.75 25.48
C GLU A 133 13.72 -6.63 25.65
N HIS A 134 12.70 -6.45 24.81
CA HIS A 134 11.45 -7.21 24.80
C HIS A 134 11.24 -7.93 23.45
N PRO A 135 12.03 -8.98 23.14
CA PRO A 135 12.07 -9.59 21.81
C PRO A 135 10.81 -10.39 21.45
N LEU A 136 9.98 -10.74 22.44
CA LEU A 136 8.72 -11.47 22.26
C LEU A 136 7.53 -10.58 22.61
N CYS A 137 6.42 -10.80 21.91
CA CYS A 137 5.17 -10.08 22.13
C CYS A 137 4.67 -10.30 23.56
N GLU A 138 4.71 -9.25 24.38
CA GLU A 138 4.36 -9.30 25.81
C GLU A 138 2.94 -9.85 26.04
N ARG A 139 2.00 -9.53 25.13
CA ARG A 139 0.63 -10.06 25.18
C ARG A 139 0.56 -11.56 24.84
N CYS A 140 1.32 -12.01 23.84
CA CYS A 140 1.33 -13.43 23.49
C CYS A 140 1.94 -14.25 24.63
N VAL A 141 3.05 -13.80 25.21
CA VAL A 141 3.67 -14.49 26.36
C VAL A 141 2.69 -14.55 27.54
N MET A 142 1.98 -13.46 27.83
CA MET A 142 0.97 -13.43 28.89
C MET A 142 -0.16 -14.48 28.69
N ILE A 143 -0.60 -14.70 27.44
CA ILE A 143 -1.77 -15.55 27.15
C ILE A 143 -1.37 -17.01 26.94
N GLY A 144 -0.30 -17.27 26.17
CA GLY A 144 0.09 -18.59 25.69
C GLY A 144 1.49 -19.04 26.11
N GLY A 145 2.21 -18.22 26.88
CA GLY A 145 3.59 -18.48 27.26
C GLY A 145 4.61 -18.21 26.16
N VAL A 146 5.90 -18.42 26.47
CA VAL A 146 7.03 -18.12 25.59
C VAL A 146 6.99 -18.95 24.30
N GLU A 147 6.58 -20.22 24.37
CA GLU A 147 6.56 -21.12 23.21
C GLU A 147 5.54 -20.72 22.13
N GLN A 148 4.48 -20.00 22.52
CA GLN A 148 3.43 -19.54 21.61
C GLN A 148 3.56 -18.05 21.27
N ALA A 149 4.65 -17.41 21.70
CA ALA A 149 4.82 -15.99 21.52
C ALA A 149 5.38 -15.64 20.15
N ASN A 150 4.68 -14.75 19.45
CA ASN A 150 5.22 -14.10 18.25
C ASN A 150 6.36 -13.15 18.63
N VAL A 151 7.26 -12.91 17.68
CA VAL A 151 8.33 -11.92 17.81
C VAL A 151 7.73 -10.51 17.92
N THR A 152 8.36 -9.66 18.71
CA THR A 152 8.02 -8.23 18.79
C THR A 152 8.41 -7.53 17.49
N GLU A 153 7.43 -6.89 16.84
CA GLU A 153 7.65 -6.09 15.63
C GLU A 153 7.44 -4.59 15.91
N HIS A 154 6.59 -4.26 16.87
CA HIS A 154 6.19 -2.89 17.17
C HIS A 154 6.34 -2.57 18.65
N MET A 155 6.71 -1.31 18.93
CA MET A 155 6.56 -0.73 20.26
C MET A 155 5.22 0.01 20.30
N HIS A 156 4.24 -0.59 20.95
CA HIS A 156 2.91 -0.02 21.14
C HIS A 156 2.91 0.99 22.29
N HIS A 157 2.14 2.07 22.15
CA HIS A 157 1.86 2.98 23.25
C HIS A 157 0.47 2.65 23.79
N ILE A 158 0.38 2.29 25.07
CA ILE A 158 -0.88 1.91 25.73
C ILE A 158 -1.86 3.08 25.70
N VAL A 159 -1.40 4.25 26.15
CA VAL A 159 -2.06 5.54 25.94
C VAL A 159 -1.43 6.22 24.74
N LYS A 160 -2.27 6.62 23.78
CA LYS A 160 -1.81 7.26 22.54
C LYS A 160 -1.04 8.54 22.84
N VAL A 161 0.06 8.74 22.12
CA VAL A 161 0.89 9.95 22.22
C VAL A 161 0.10 11.22 21.89
N SER A 162 -0.95 11.13 21.07
CA SER A 162 -1.86 12.24 20.78
C SER A 162 -2.64 12.71 22.01
N ASP A 163 -2.92 11.81 22.93
CA ASP A 163 -3.83 12.05 24.06
C ASP A 163 -3.03 12.40 25.32
N ALA A 164 -1.80 11.90 25.43
CA ALA A 164 -0.91 12.16 26.55
C ALA A 164 0.57 12.24 26.09
N GLU A 165 0.95 13.38 25.53
CA GLU A 165 2.31 13.59 24.98
C GLU A 165 3.41 13.39 26.04
N GLN A 166 3.13 13.69 27.31
CA GLN A 166 4.04 13.47 28.44
C GLN A 166 4.38 11.99 28.68
N LEU A 167 3.53 11.05 28.22
CA LEU A 167 3.77 9.61 28.37
C LEU A 167 4.56 9.01 27.20
N ARG A 168 4.89 9.80 26.17
CA ARG A 168 5.59 9.34 24.96
C ARG A 168 6.90 8.62 25.25
N MET A 169 7.67 9.14 26.21
CA MET A 169 9.02 8.65 26.55
C MET A 169 9.06 7.85 27.86
N ARG A 170 7.91 7.38 28.36
CA ARG A 170 7.87 6.57 29.58
C ARG A 170 7.68 5.09 29.21
N SER A 171 8.58 4.25 29.69
CA SER A 171 8.55 2.81 29.45
C SER A 171 7.35 2.11 30.07
N ASP A 172 6.75 2.68 31.12
CA ASP A 172 5.49 2.20 31.70
C ASP A 172 4.27 2.38 30.78
N ASN A 173 4.41 3.12 29.67
CA ASN A 173 3.41 3.29 28.63
C ASN A 173 3.73 2.48 27.35
N TRP A 174 4.78 1.66 27.36
CA TRP A 174 5.25 0.91 26.20
C TRP A 174 4.99 -0.59 26.31
N LEU A 175 4.75 -1.24 25.18
CA LEU A 175 4.67 -2.70 25.03
C LEU A 175 5.36 -3.15 23.75
N GLY A 176 6.10 -4.25 23.81
CA GLY A 176 6.63 -4.98 22.68
C GLY A 176 5.57 -5.96 22.19
N VAL A 177 5.09 -5.79 20.97
CA VAL A 177 3.98 -6.58 20.42
C VAL A 177 4.22 -6.97 18.97
N CYS A 178 3.60 -8.09 18.56
CA CYS A 178 3.46 -8.46 17.15
C CYS A 178 2.40 -7.61 16.45
N VAL A 179 2.32 -7.68 15.11
CA VAL A 179 1.35 -6.91 14.30
C VAL A 179 -0.10 -7.16 14.75
N ASP A 180 -0.49 -8.42 14.95
CA ASP A 180 -1.87 -8.77 15.30
C ASP A 180 -2.27 -8.25 16.69
N CYS A 181 -1.36 -8.34 17.67
CA CYS A 181 -1.60 -7.81 19.00
C CYS A 181 -1.57 -6.28 19.02
N HIS A 182 -0.75 -5.66 18.17
CA HIS A 182 -0.74 -4.20 18.01
C HIS A 182 -2.10 -3.68 17.56
N GLU A 183 -2.71 -4.33 16.55
CA GLU A 183 -4.05 -3.98 16.08
C GLU A 183 -5.13 -4.31 17.11
N THR A 184 -5.01 -5.42 17.83
CA THR A 184 -5.98 -5.79 18.86
C THR A 184 -6.00 -4.81 20.04
N LEU A 185 -4.85 -4.29 20.44
CA LEU A 185 -4.71 -3.37 21.57
C LEU A 185 -4.97 -1.90 21.20
N GLU A 186 -5.08 -1.58 19.91
CA GLU A 186 -5.41 -0.24 19.44
C GLU A 186 -6.72 0.26 20.10
N ASN A 187 -6.61 1.30 20.92
CA ASN A 187 -7.72 1.92 21.68
C ASN A 187 -8.24 1.10 22.88
N ASP A 188 -7.59 0.00 23.26
CA ASP A 188 -7.92 -0.75 24.49
C ASP A 188 -6.87 -0.49 25.58
N VAL A 189 -6.95 0.70 26.18
CA VAL A 189 -6.06 1.12 27.26
C VAL A 189 -6.11 0.14 28.43
N ALA A 190 -7.29 -0.41 28.76
CA ALA A 190 -7.45 -1.31 29.90
C ALA A 190 -6.69 -2.63 29.70
N GLN A 191 -6.80 -3.24 28.52
CA GLN A 191 -6.03 -4.43 28.18
C GLN A 191 -4.54 -4.12 28.08
N GLY A 192 -4.15 -3.00 27.46
CA GLY A 192 -2.74 -2.61 27.38
C GLY A 192 -2.12 -2.45 28.77
N MET A 193 -2.81 -1.78 29.71
CA MET A 193 -2.36 -1.66 31.09
C MET A 193 -2.25 -3.01 31.80
N LYS A 194 -3.20 -3.92 31.55
CA LYS A 194 -3.16 -5.29 32.11
C LYS A 194 -1.94 -6.06 31.61
N VAL A 195 -1.63 -5.98 30.32
CA VAL A 195 -0.42 -6.61 29.74
C VAL A 195 0.83 -5.99 30.36
N LYS A 196 0.89 -4.65 30.51
CA LYS A 196 2.06 -4.00 31.09
C LYS A 196 2.26 -4.37 32.56
N GLN A 197 1.20 -4.41 33.36
CA GLN A 197 1.28 -4.87 34.75
C GLN A 197 1.82 -6.29 34.86
N TRP A 198 1.33 -7.19 34.00
CA TRP A 198 1.85 -8.55 33.93
C TRP A 198 3.32 -8.58 33.52
N SER A 199 3.69 -7.80 32.49
CA SER A 199 5.08 -7.71 31.99
C SER A 199 6.05 -7.18 33.05
N LEU A 200 5.71 -6.10 33.76
CA LEU A 200 6.51 -5.58 34.88
C LEU A 200 6.75 -6.64 35.96
N ALA A 201 5.76 -7.50 36.22
CA ALA A 201 5.87 -8.54 37.22
C ALA A 201 6.71 -9.76 36.78
N ASN A 202 6.86 -10.00 35.47
CA ASN A 202 7.43 -11.25 34.94
C ASN A 202 8.65 -11.08 34.03
N TYR A 203 8.87 -9.90 33.45
CA TYR A 203 9.89 -9.63 32.42
C TYR A 203 11.01 -8.69 32.91
N GLU A 204 10.72 -7.80 33.87
CA GLU A 204 11.68 -6.80 34.39
C GLU A 204 12.35 -7.24 35.72
N GLN A 205 12.35 -8.54 36.05
CA GLN A 205 13.13 -9.14 37.17
C GLN A 205 14.50 -9.63 36.70
#